data_AF-A0A949NBY0-F1
#
_entry.id   AF-A0A949NBY0-F1
#
_cell.length_a   1.000
_cell.length_b   1.000
_cell.length_c   1.000
_cell.angle_alpha   90.00
_cell.angle_beta   90.00
_cell.angle_gamma   90.00
#
_symmetry.space_group_name_H-M   'P 1'
#
loop_
_entity.id
_entity.type
_entity.pdbx_description
1 polymer ?
#
loop_
_entity_poly.entity_id
_entity_poly.type
_entity_poly.pdbx_seq_one_letter_code
_entity_poly.pdbx_strand_id
1 'polypeptide(L)'
;MRKTISMIFFVMLLVLPGMAMSATDEVEGNFIARFRDDYIKLTLIVEDELMDGHDHEMQVTHRFDLDDFRGLRGSGEKDVVIERESGILTLSGNFGERRGMGIFTFGPDTKFERYLGKELSGRLDGYKMLHIFLADVTAEYIDELKDLGYEPSIEKLVALAIHGVSSDYITGVSSMGYDDLSLDKLLSFRIHGIDREYIRDVREYGPDDMSASELLSFKIHGITGKYVREMIKAGFDDVSTEKLLSFKIHGITPKYAESIRRAAGDDVPNSKLLQMKIHGVTPEYIEQMADLGFEDVSPSKLVEFRIHGVTPEFMEEMKEAGLRDLDSSDLVSFRIHGVSPSYIRKMEKSGFDDLSPSKLIQMRIHGVTAEFAKEIREAGFEDISLNQLIQFRIHGVDAEYISYIRGLVKNRKVTPQRVISMRIHGI
;
A
#
# COMPACT_ATOMS: atom_id res chain seq x y z
N MET A 1 73.41 -30.94 50.71
CA MET A 1 72.07 -30.44 51.09
C MET A 1 71.07 -30.80 50.01
N ARG A 2 69.99 -31.47 50.44
CA ARG A 2 68.66 -31.75 49.86
C ARG A 2 68.33 -31.30 48.42
N LYS A 3 67.80 -32.25 47.63
CA LYS A 3 66.51 -32.13 46.94
C LYS A 3 65.77 -33.46 47.01
N THR A 4 64.57 -33.44 47.59
CA THR A 4 63.64 -34.58 47.69
C THR A 4 62.51 -34.39 46.69
N ILE A 5 62.16 -35.52 46.07
CA ILE A 5 61.10 -35.78 45.09
C ILE A 5 59.73 -35.71 45.78
N SER A 6 58.71 -35.19 45.10
CA SER A 6 57.38 -35.77 45.23
C SER A 6 56.52 -35.56 43.98
N MET A 7 55.93 -36.67 43.59
CA MET A 7 55.18 -36.98 42.38
C MET A 7 53.70 -36.67 42.66
N ILE A 8 53.09 -35.77 41.88
CA ILE A 8 51.69 -35.39 42.05
C ILE A 8 50.81 -36.39 41.31
N PHE A 9 49.88 -36.98 42.07
CA PHE A 9 48.85 -37.91 41.62
C PHE A 9 47.83 -37.22 40.72
N PHE A 10 47.57 -37.83 39.56
CA PHE A 10 46.45 -37.52 38.69
C PHE A 10 45.24 -38.32 39.20
N VAL A 11 44.23 -37.66 39.77
CA VAL A 11 42.96 -38.30 40.12
C VAL A 11 42.04 -38.16 38.92
N MET A 12 41.95 -39.23 38.15
CA MET A 12 40.93 -39.45 37.12
C MET A 12 39.62 -39.74 37.84
N LEU A 13 38.71 -38.76 37.89
CA LEU A 13 37.35 -39.00 38.37
C LEU A 13 36.60 -39.74 37.26
N LEU A 14 36.38 -41.03 37.45
CA LEU A 14 35.48 -41.86 36.67
C LEU A 14 34.06 -41.30 36.84
N VAL A 15 33.54 -40.62 35.81
CA VAL A 15 32.10 -40.46 35.63
C VAL A 15 31.62 -41.73 34.94
N LEU A 16 30.80 -42.50 35.64
CA LEU A 16 30.13 -43.70 35.12
C LEU A 16 29.26 -43.32 33.91
N PRO A 17 29.33 -44.05 32.77
CA PRO A 17 28.33 -43.92 31.71
C PRO A 17 27.06 -44.60 32.22
N GLY A 18 26.14 -43.79 32.73
CA GLY A 18 24.98 -44.25 33.48
C GLY A 18 23.70 -43.51 33.12
N MET A 19 23.46 -43.28 31.83
CA MET A 19 22.13 -43.23 31.22
C MET A 19 22.34 -43.20 29.71
N ALA A 20 21.95 -44.26 29.02
CA ALA A 20 21.66 -44.15 27.60
C ALA A 20 20.41 -43.26 27.49
N MET A 21 20.62 -41.94 27.35
CA MET A 21 19.61 -41.06 26.77
C MET A 21 19.49 -41.46 25.30
N SER A 22 18.25 -41.63 24.83
CA SER A 22 17.97 -41.91 23.42
C SER A 22 18.51 -40.76 22.59
N ALA A 23 19.55 -41.00 21.79
CA ALA A 23 20.22 -40.03 20.94
C ALA A 23 19.40 -39.61 19.69
N THR A 24 18.07 -39.50 19.80
CA THR A 24 17.20 -39.35 18.63
C THR A 24 16.57 -37.98 18.45
N ASP A 25 16.63 -37.08 19.44
CA ASP A 25 15.93 -35.78 19.39
C ASP A 25 16.74 -34.59 19.93
N GLU A 26 18.04 -34.75 20.19
CA GLU A 26 18.92 -33.61 20.49
C GLU A 26 19.22 -32.82 19.21
N VAL A 27 19.30 -31.49 19.33
CA VAL A 27 19.69 -30.60 18.22
C VAL A 27 21.03 -29.99 18.54
N GLU A 28 21.96 -30.08 17.60
CA GLU A 28 23.31 -29.55 17.75
C GLU A 28 23.64 -28.58 16.61
N GLY A 29 24.60 -27.69 16.83
CA GLY A 29 25.04 -26.78 15.79
C GLY A 29 26.02 -25.74 16.29
N ASN A 30 26.26 -24.71 15.49
CA ASN A 30 27.15 -23.62 15.84
C ASN A 30 26.35 -22.43 16.40
N PHE A 31 26.95 -21.66 17.31
CA PHE A 31 26.36 -20.41 17.77
C PHE A 31 27.30 -19.21 17.63
N ILE A 32 26.68 -18.04 17.48
CA ILE A 32 27.33 -16.74 17.58
C ILE A 32 26.53 -15.88 18.54
N ALA A 33 27.15 -15.47 19.64
CA ALA A 33 26.58 -14.54 20.62
C ALA A 33 27.14 -13.12 20.39
N ARG A 34 26.28 -12.11 20.40
CA ARG A 34 26.64 -10.69 20.36
C ARG A 34 26.06 -9.97 21.56
N PHE A 35 26.93 -9.46 22.41
CA PHE A 35 26.58 -8.85 23.68
C PHE A 35 26.19 -7.38 23.46
N ARG A 36 25.15 -6.94 24.16
CA ARG A 36 24.68 -5.56 24.29
C ARG A 36 24.55 -5.25 25.78
N ASP A 37 24.23 -4.00 26.08
CA ASP A 37 24.21 -3.53 27.47
C ASP A 37 23.14 -4.25 28.30
N ASP A 38 22.01 -4.60 27.69
CA ASP A 38 20.82 -5.17 28.33
C ASP A 38 20.43 -6.57 27.79
N TYR A 39 21.06 -7.07 26.73
CA TYR A 39 20.70 -8.36 26.13
C TYR A 39 21.82 -9.02 25.32
N ILE A 40 21.61 -10.28 24.96
CA ILE A 40 22.44 -11.03 24.01
C ILE A 40 21.63 -11.35 22.76
N LYS A 41 22.19 -11.00 21.60
CA LYS A 41 21.74 -11.53 20.30
C LYS A 41 22.44 -12.84 20.06
N LEU A 42 21.70 -13.94 20.19
CA LEU A 42 22.21 -15.29 19.97
C LEU A 42 21.73 -15.78 18.59
N THR A 43 22.68 -16.08 17.71
CA THR A 43 22.44 -16.73 16.43
C THR A 43 22.78 -18.21 16.58
N LEU A 44 21.83 -19.09 16.30
CA LEU A 44 22.02 -20.54 16.22
C LEU A 44 22.00 -20.95 14.75
N ILE A 45 22.94 -21.82 14.38
CA ILE A 45 23.14 -22.34 13.03
C ILE A 45 23.14 -23.86 13.15
N VAL A 46 22.09 -24.51 12.66
CA VAL A 46 22.04 -25.96 12.51
C VAL A 46 22.39 -26.30 11.07
N GLU A 47 23.40 -27.15 10.92
CA GLU A 47 23.82 -27.73 9.65
C GLU A 47 23.69 -29.25 9.82
N ASP A 48 22.67 -29.84 9.19
CA ASP A 48 22.45 -31.30 9.23
C ASP A 48 22.39 -31.83 7.79
N GLU A 49 23.33 -32.72 7.43
CA GLU A 49 23.34 -33.42 6.15
C GLU A 49 22.43 -34.64 6.25
N LEU A 50 21.20 -34.54 5.75
CA LEU A 50 20.29 -35.70 5.71
C LEU A 50 20.71 -36.71 4.62
N MET A 51 20.50 -38.00 4.94
CA MET A 51 20.69 -39.13 4.00
C MET A 51 19.75 -39.09 2.77
N ASP A 52 18.75 -38.20 2.73
CA ASP A 52 17.77 -38.08 1.63
C ASP A 52 18.06 -36.94 0.63
N GLY A 53 19.16 -36.19 0.82
CA GLY A 53 19.61 -35.15 -0.10
C GLY A 53 18.89 -33.81 0.02
N HIS A 54 18.13 -33.57 1.09
CA HIS A 54 17.61 -32.24 1.43
C HIS A 54 18.36 -31.66 2.63
N ASP A 55 19.10 -30.57 2.41
CA ASP A 55 19.80 -29.85 3.48
C ASP A 55 18.77 -29.15 4.40
N HIS A 56 18.80 -29.45 5.70
CA HIS A 56 18.13 -28.64 6.71
C HIS A 56 19.09 -27.57 7.21
N GLU A 57 19.22 -26.48 6.47
CA GLU A 57 19.95 -25.30 6.93
C GLU A 57 18.99 -24.42 7.75
N MET A 58 19.17 -24.40 9.08
CA MET A 58 18.42 -23.51 9.97
C MET A 58 19.38 -22.46 10.53
N GLN A 59 19.10 -21.19 10.24
CA GLN A 59 19.74 -20.06 10.92
C GLN A 59 18.69 -19.19 11.59
N VAL A 60 18.71 -19.13 12.92
CA VAL A 60 17.79 -18.31 13.71
C VAL A 60 18.57 -17.35 14.58
N THR A 61 18.07 -16.13 14.74
CA THR A 61 18.64 -15.15 15.69
C THR A 61 17.56 -14.73 16.67
N HIS A 62 17.83 -14.89 17.96
CA HIS A 62 16.92 -14.52 19.04
C HIS A 62 17.60 -13.56 20.02
N ARG A 63 16.81 -12.73 20.70
CA ARG A 63 17.27 -11.85 21.77
C ARG A 63 16.97 -12.55 23.10
N PHE A 64 17.99 -12.70 23.94
CA PHE A 64 17.89 -13.22 25.29
C PHE A 64 18.31 -12.16 26.29
N ASP A 65 17.67 -12.14 27.46
CA ASP A 65 18.09 -11.27 28.54
C ASP A 65 19.33 -11.88 29.22
N LEU A 66 20.17 -11.02 29.82
CA LEU A 66 21.44 -11.48 30.41
C LEU A 66 21.25 -12.50 31.54
N ASP A 67 20.13 -12.40 32.26
CA ASP A 67 19.79 -13.25 33.39
C ASP A 67 19.33 -14.66 32.97
N ASP A 68 19.02 -14.88 31.69
CA ASP A 68 18.69 -16.20 31.13
C ASP A 68 19.90 -17.15 31.19
N PHE A 69 21.11 -16.61 31.22
CA PHE A 69 22.34 -17.36 31.05
C PHE A 69 23.01 -17.73 32.39
N ARG A 70 23.03 -19.02 32.71
CA ARG A 70 23.81 -19.59 33.81
C ARG A 70 25.24 -19.86 33.36
N GLY A 71 26.23 -19.38 34.12
CA GLY A 71 27.66 -19.62 33.83
C GLY A 71 28.34 -18.58 32.94
N LEU A 72 27.63 -17.55 32.48
CA LEU A 72 28.14 -16.55 31.53
C LEU A 72 29.25 -15.63 32.09
N ARG A 73 29.41 -15.53 33.41
CA ARG A 73 30.29 -14.52 34.04
C ARG A 73 31.76 -14.66 33.62
N GLY A 74 32.38 -13.52 33.28
CA GLY A 74 33.78 -13.40 32.87
C GLY A 74 34.06 -13.85 31.43
N SER A 75 35.28 -13.65 30.94
CA SER A 75 35.72 -14.10 29.61
C SER A 75 36.36 -15.49 29.67
N GLY A 76 36.50 -16.15 28.52
CA GLY A 76 37.19 -17.43 28.35
C GLY A 76 36.32 -18.55 27.79
N GLU A 77 36.93 -19.72 27.63
CA GLU A 77 36.25 -20.96 27.24
C GLU A 77 35.45 -21.52 28.42
N LYS A 78 34.17 -21.80 28.20
CA LYS A 78 33.23 -22.31 29.21
C LYS A 78 31.94 -22.83 28.57
N ASP A 79 31.16 -23.52 29.41
CA ASP A 79 29.78 -23.85 29.12
C ASP A 79 28.85 -22.81 29.75
N VAL A 80 27.90 -22.35 28.95
CA VAL A 80 26.83 -21.44 29.39
C VAL A 80 25.50 -22.10 29.09
N VAL A 81 24.59 -22.10 30.06
CA VAL A 81 23.34 -22.83 29.97
C VAL A 81 22.15 -21.87 30.04
N ILE A 82 21.16 -22.09 29.19
CA ILE A 82 19.83 -21.50 29.32
C ILE A 82 18.86 -22.66 29.59
N GLU A 83 18.10 -22.56 30.68
CA GLU A 83 17.11 -23.57 31.07
C GLU A 83 15.72 -22.94 30.99
N ARG A 84 14.81 -23.60 30.27
CA ARG A 84 13.38 -23.27 30.22
C ARG A 84 12.58 -24.54 30.45
N GLU A 85 11.27 -24.42 30.64
CA GLU A 85 10.38 -25.57 30.83
C GLU A 85 10.47 -26.57 29.66
N SER A 86 10.70 -26.07 28.45
CA SER A 86 10.76 -26.85 27.22
C SER A 86 12.09 -27.56 26.96
N GLY A 87 13.15 -27.28 27.73
CA GLY A 87 14.44 -27.92 27.55
C GLY A 87 15.64 -27.10 28.03
N ILE A 88 16.82 -27.60 27.70
CA ILE A 88 18.11 -27.04 28.10
C ILE A 88 18.93 -26.76 26.85
N LEU A 89 19.35 -25.51 26.68
CA LEU A 89 20.30 -25.08 25.65
C LEU A 89 21.66 -24.87 26.30
N THR A 90 22.64 -25.69 25.93
CA THR A 90 24.03 -25.56 26.36
C THR A 90 24.86 -24.93 25.25
N LEU A 91 25.62 -23.90 25.58
CA LEU A 91 26.53 -23.18 24.69
C LEU A 91 27.97 -23.41 25.15
N SER A 92 28.71 -24.23 24.43
CA SER A 92 30.10 -24.57 24.73
C SER A 92 31.03 -23.83 23.78
N GLY A 93 31.81 -22.89 24.31
CA GLY A 93 32.68 -22.08 23.45
C GLY A 93 33.44 -20.98 24.16
N ASN A 94 34.05 -20.12 23.35
CA ASN A 94 34.79 -18.97 23.85
C ASN A 94 33.87 -17.75 23.95
N PHE A 95 33.84 -17.13 25.13
CA PHE A 95 33.09 -15.90 25.39
C PHE A 95 34.06 -14.77 25.73
N GLY A 96 34.02 -13.68 24.97
CA GLY A 96 34.73 -12.44 25.25
C GLY A 96 33.77 -11.32 25.68
N GLU A 97 34.28 -10.10 25.85
CA GLU A 97 33.49 -8.97 26.37
C GLU A 97 32.32 -8.55 25.48
N ARG A 98 32.41 -8.77 24.16
CA ARG A 98 31.41 -8.30 23.19
C ARG A 98 30.79 -9.40 22.33
N ARG A 99 31.41 -10.58 22.30
CA ARG A 99 31.07 -11.67 21.39
C ARG A 99 31.38 -13.01 22.05
N GLY A 100 30.63 -14.04 21.68
CA GLY A 100 30.93 -15.43 21.98
C GLY A 100 30.67 -16.29 20.76
N MET A 101 31.35 -17.42 20.66
CA MET A 101 31.14 -18.40 19.59
C MET A 101 31.57 -19.80 20.01
N GLY A 102 30.93 -20.80 19.43
CA GLY A 102 31.21 -22.20 19.71
C GLY A 102 30.10 -23.09 19.19
N ILE A 103 29.90 -24.21 19.87
CA ILE A 103 28.90 -25.23 19.55
C ILE A 103 27.77 -25.13 20.57
N PHE A 104 26.54 -25.38 20.15
CA PHE A 104 25.43 -25.56 21.05
C PHE A 104 24.89 -26.98 20.97
N THR A 105 24.29 -27.42 22.08
CA THR A 105 23.43 -28.59 22.13
C THR A 105 22.12 -28.19 22.80
N PHE A 106 21.01 -28.68 22.25
CA PHE A 106 19.68 -28.50 22.80
C PHE A 106 19.06 -29.86 23.12
N GLY A 107 18.77 -30.07 24.40
CA GLY A 107 18.06 -31.23 24.91
C GLY A 107 16.63 -30.87 25.27
N PRO A 108 15.60 -31.40 24.57
CA PRO A 108 14.21 -31.16 24.92
C PRO A 108 13.85 -31.78 26.29
N ASP A 109 13.00 -31.10 27.06
CA ASP A 109 12.47 -31.68 28.30
C ASP A 109 11.36 -32.70 27.99
N THR A 110 11.62 -33.96 28.35
CA THR A 110 10.71 -35.09 28.07
C THR A 110 9.36 -35.02 28.81
N LYS A 111 9.22 -34.25 29.90
CA LYS A 111 7.93 -34.06 30.58
C LYS A 111 7.11 -33.02 29.82
N PHE A 112 7.74 -31.91 29.45
CA PHE A 112 7.10 -30.86 28.68
C PHE A 112 6.70 -31.32 27.28
N GLU A 113 7.57 -32.07 26.60
CA GLU A 113 7.26 -32.67 25.30
C GLU A 113 6.02 -33.59 25.38
N ARG A 114 5.94 -34.44 26.42
CA ARG A 114 4.77 -35.29 26.65
C ARG A 114 3.50 -34.49 26.97
N TYR A 115 3.65 -33.40 27.72
CA TYR A 115 2.55 -32.47 27.97
C TYR A 115 2.04 -31.88 26.65
N LEU A 116 2.91 -31.27 25.84
CA LEU A 116 2.55 -30.72 24.54
C LEU A 116 1.93 -31.76 23.60
N GLY A 117 2.49 -32.98 23.55
CA GLY A 117 1.98 -34.06 22.72
C GLY A 117 0.56 -34.51 23.11
N LYS A 118 0.24 -34.49 24.42
CA LYS A 118 -1.11 -34.76 24.93
C LYS A 118 -2.08 -33.62 24.62
N GLU A 119 -1.63 -32.39 24.75
CA GLU A 119 -2.51 -31.21 24.71
C GLU A 119 -2.75 -30.67 23.30
N LEU A 120 -1.81 -30.84 22.35
CA LEU A 120 -1.84 -30.12 21.06
C LEU A 120 -1.83 -31.02 19.83
N SER A 121 -1.81 -32.35 20.01
CA SER A 121 -1.85 -33.35 18.94
C SER A 121 -0.87 -33.09 17.78
N GLY A 122 0.36 -33.60 17.89
CA GLY A 122 1.34 -33.50 16.80
C GLY A 122 2.64 -34.21 17.11
N ARG A 123 3.40 -34.57 16.07
CA ARG A 123 4.78 -35.06 16.25
C ARG A 123 5.68 -33.86 16.56
N LEU A 124 6.25 -33.87 17.75
CA LEU A 124 7.35 -33.00 18.15
C LEU A 124 8.64 -33.72 17.81
N ASP A 125 9.56 -32.99 17.19
CA ASP A 125 10.95 -33.39 17.03
C ASP A 125 11.83 -32.34 17.73
N GLY A 126 13.12 -32.63 17.87
CA GLY A 126 14.08 -31.73 18.50
C GLY A 126 14.03 -30.30 17.95
N TYR A 127 13.85 -30.15 16.63
CA TYR A 127 13.79 -28.84 15.96
C TYR A 127 12.55 -28.03 16.36
N LYS A 128 11.37 -28.64 16.40
CA LYS A 128 10.15 -27.98 16.90
C LYS A 128 10.28 -27.62 18.37
N MET A 129 10.85 -28.50 19.17
CA MET A 129 11.10 -28.23 20.59
C MET A 129 12.09 -27.08 20.79
N LEU A 130 13.10 -26.95 19.93
CA LEU A 130 14.00 -25.80 19.91
C LEU A 130 13.24 -24.51 19.58
N HIS A 131 12.34 -24.51 18.61
CA HIS A 131 11.51 -23.32 18.31
C HIS A 131 10.60 -22.91 19.47
N ILE A 132 9.98 -23.89 20.14
CA ILE A 132 9.18 -23.68 21.36
C ILE A 132 10.05 -23.11 22.47
N PHE A 133 11.26 -23.64 22.66
CA PHE A 133 12.24 -23.13 23.60
C PHE A 133 12.63 -21.69 23.29
N LEU A 134 12.98 -21.37 22.05
CA LEU A 134 13.36 -20.02 21.65
C LEU A 134 12.20 -19.03 21.85
N ALA A 135 10.96 -19.45 21.63
CA ALA A 135 9.77 -18.63 21.81
C ALA A 135 9.30 -18.51 23.28
N ASP A 136 9.96 -19.20 24.23
CA ASP A 136 9.61 -19.22 25.66
C ASP A 136 8.16 -19.66 25.94
N VAL A 137 7.70 -20.71 25.25
CA VAL A 137 6.35 -21.26 25.46
C VAL A 137 6.35 -22.13 26.72
N THR A 138 5.49 -21.79 27.68
CA THR A 138 5.31 -22.50 28.97
C THR A 138 3.97 -23.24 29.04
N ALA A 139 3.82 -24.16 29.99
CA ALA A 139 2.55 -24.86 30.24
C ALA A 139 1.48 -23.88 30.71
N GLU A 140 1.86 -22.93 31.56
CA GLU A 140 1.00 -21.84 32.05
C GLU A 140 0.43 -21.03 30.90
N TYR A 141 1.25 -20.60 29.93
CA TYR A 141 0.78 -19.85 28.78
C TYR A 141 -0.23 -20.64 27.93
N ILE A 142 -0.03 -21.95 27.78
CA ILE A 142 -0.96 -22.82 27.04
C ILE A 142 -2.29 -22.96 27.80
N ASP A 143 -2.24 -23.14 29.12
CA ASP A 143 -3.43 -23.26 29.95
C ASP A 143 -4.23 -21.95 29.97
N GLU A 144 -3.56 -20.80 30.07
CA GLU A 144 -4.21 -19.48 29.96
C GLU A 144 -4.93 -19.30 28.62
N LEU A 145 -4.34 -19.73 27.51
CA LEU A 145 -5.01 -19.67 26.21
C LEU A 145 -6.26 -20.57 26.16
N LYS A 146 -6.20 -21.77 26.75
CA LYS A 146 -7.36 -22.68 26.83
C LYS A 146 -8.45 -22.13 27.73
N ASP A 147 -8.10 -21.53 28.86
CA ASP A 147 -9.05 -20.87 29.76
C ASP A 147 -9.77 -19.71 29.07
N LEU A 148 -9.12 -19.06 28.10
CA LEU A 148 -9.71 -18.07 27.20
C LEU A 148 -10.46 -18.68 26.01
N GLY A 149 -10.55 -20.01 25.92
CA GLY A 149 -11.30 -20.74 24.88
C GLY A 149 -10.51 -21.01 23.59
N TYR A 150 -9.18 -20.85 23.60
CA TYR A 150 -8.34 -21.08 22.43
C TYR A 150 -7.60 -22.42 22.46
N GLU A 151 -7.62 -23.12 21.33
CA GLU A 151 -6.88 -24.37 21.10
C GLU A 151 -5.90 -24.19 19.92
N PRO A 152 -4.72 -23.59 20.14
CA PRO A 152 -3.75 -23.32 19.07
C PRO A 152 -3.02 -24.60 18.61
N SER A 153 -2.61 -24.66 17.34
CA SER A 153 -1.57 -25.62 16.92
C SER A 153 -0.20 -25.22 17.48
N ILE A 154 0.77 -26.14 17.46
CA ILE A 154 2.16 -25.85 17.86
C ILE A 154 2.73 -24.67 17.08
N GLU A 155 2.54 -24.64 15.76
CA GLU A 155 3.02 -23.55 14.90
C GLU A 155 2.34 -22.22 15.27
N LYS A 156 1.04 -22.26 15.62
CA LYS A 156 0.31 -21.08 16.06
C LYS A 156 0.82 -20.59 17.41
N LEU A 157 1.07 -21.46 18.38
CA LEU A 157 1.64 -21.10 19.68
C LEU A 157 2.98 -20.38 19.55
N VAL A 158 3.90 -20.95 18.78
CA VAL A 158 5.22 -20.35 18.52
C VAL A 158 5.06 -18.96 17.92
N ALA A 159 4.18 -18.80 16.92
CA ALA A 159 3.93 -17.49 16.31
C ALA A 159 3.35 -16.47 17.32
N LEU A 160 2.38 -16.87 18.15
CA LEU A 160 1.78 -16.02 19.16
C LEU A 160 2.81 -15.56 20.20
N ALA A 161 3.63 -16.48 20.70
CA ALA A 161 4.66 -16.21 21.70
C ALA A 161 5.75 -15.28 21.15
N ILE A 162 6.26 -15.53 19.94
CA ILE A 162 7.26 -14.67 19.28
C ILE A 162 6.74 -13.23 19.12
N HIS A 163 5.46 -13.06 18.82
CA HIS A 163 4.86 -11.73 18.66
C HIS A 163 4.32 -11.15 19.98
N GLY A 164 4.43 -11.86 21.09
CA GLY A 164 4.02 -11.41 22.42
C GLY A 164 2.51 -11.26 22.56
N VAL A 165 1.73 -12.19 22.00
CA VAL A 165 0.27 -12.27 22.18
C VAL A 165 -0.02 -12.98 23.51
N SER A 166 0.06 -12.27 24.63
CA SER A 166 -0.22 -12.82 25.96
C SER A 166 -1.72 -12.89 26.29
N SER A 167 -2.08 -13.68 27.30
CA SER A 167 -3.42 -13.70 27.91
C SER A 167 -3.89 -12.31 28.37
N ASP A 168 -3.00 -11.53 28.99
CA ASP A 168 -3.23 -10.12 29.36
C ASP A 168 -3.56 -9.25 28.14
N TYR A 169 -2.85 -9.45 27.03
CA TYR A 169 -3.12 -8.72 25.79
C TYR A 169 -4.47 -9.10 25.20
N ILE A 170 -4.80 -10.40 25.13
CA ILE A 170 -6.07 -10.90 24.64
C ILE A 170 -7.23 -10.36 25.48
N THR A 171 -7.14 -10.48 26.81
CA THR A 171 -8.10 -9.90 27.76
C THR A 171 -8.18 -8.39 27.63
N GLY A 172 -7.05 -7.74 27.36
CA GLY A 172 -6.94 -6.32 27.06
C GLY A 172 -7.82 -5.90 25.87
N VAL A 173 -7.74 -6.65 24.78
CA VAL A 173 -8.53 -6.42 23.55
C VAL A 173 -10.00 -6.80 23.76
N SER A 174 -10.30 -7.95 24.37
CA SER A 174 -11.67 -8.39 24.68
C SER A 174 -12.39 -7.42 25.61
N SER A 175 -11.71 -6.85 26.63
CA SER A 175 -12.30 -5.82 27.50
C SER A 175 -12.72 -4.53 26.78
N MET A 176 -12.26 -4.35 25.54
CA MET A 176 -12.72 -3.31 24.64
C MET A 176 -13.86 -3.80 23.73
N GLY A 177 -14.59 -4.87 24.05
CA GLY A 177 -15.71 -5.38 23.24
C GLY A 177 -15.29 -6.02 21.92
N TYR A 178 -14.05 -6.49 21.81
CA TYR A 178 -13.58 -7.34 20.71
C TYR A 178 -13.42 -8.77 21.21
N ASP A 179 -14.55 -9.36 21.57
CA ASP A 179 -14.65 -10.72 22.05
C ASP A 179 -14.54 -11.72 20.89
N ASP A 180 -14.18 -12.96 21.19
CA ASP A 180 -14.17 -14.09 20.24
C ASP A 180 -13.33 -13.88 18.96
N LEU A 181 -12.29 -13.04 19.02
CA LEU A 181 -11.38 -12.88 17.89
C LEU A 181 -10.58 -14.17 17.65
N SER A 182 -10.42 -14.57 16.39
CA SER A 182 -9.52 -15.69 16.07
C SER A 182 -8.07 -15.37 16.45
N LEU A 183 -7.28 -16.40 16.76
CA LEU A 183 -5.85 -16.26 17.04
C LEU A 183 -5.09 -15.58 15.89
N ASP A 184 -5.50 -15.79 14.64
CA ASP A 184 -4.94 -15.08 13.48
C ASP A 184 -5.20 -13.57 13.52
N LYS A 185 -6.41 -13.17 13.96
CA LYS A 185 -6.77 -11.76 14.09
C LYS A 185 -6.02 -11.11 15.26
N LEU A 186 -5.92 -11.79 16.40
CA LEU A 186 -5.15 -11.32 17.57
C LEU A 186 -3.66 -11.16 17.25
N LEU A 187 -3.09 -12.13 16.54
CA LEU A 187 -1.72 -12.08 16.04
C LEU A 187 -1.52 -10.90 15.08
N SER A 188 -2.43 -10.72 14.12
CA SER A 188 -2.39 -9.58 13.20
C SER A 188 -2.47 -8.25 13.95
N PHE A 189 -3.38 -8.13 14.92
CA PHE A 189 -3.50 -6.94 15.76
C PHE A 189 -2.18 -6.64 16.47
N ARG A 190 -1.56 -7.67 17.06
CA ARG A 190 -0.33 -7.50 17.82
C ARG A 190 0.84 -7.07 16.93
N ILE A 191 0.99 -7.70 15.76
CA ILE A 191 1.98 -7.34 14.74
C ILE A 191 1.84 -5.86 14.32
N HIS A 192 0.60 -5.39 14.17
CA HIS A 192 0.33 -4.00 13.77
C HIS A 192 0.29 -3.02 14.96
N GLY A 193 0.48 -3.47 16.20
CA GLY A 193 0.46 -2.63 17.39
C GLY A 193 -0.93 -2.11 17.76
N ILE A 194 -1.95 -2.94 17.59
CA ILE A 194 -3.33 -2.67 18.03
C ILE A 194 -3.47 -3.23 19.43
N ASP A 195 -3.50 -2.36 20.42
CA ASP A 195 -3.67 -2.69 21.84
C ASP A 195 -4.87 -1.91 22.42
N ARG A 196 -5.13 -2.12 23.72
CA ARG A 196 -6.18 -1.42 24.45
C ARG A 196 -6.06 0.10 24.33
N GLU A 197 -4.85 0.65 24.34
CA GLU A 197 -4.62 2.09 24.26
C GLU A 197 -4.99 2.64 22.89
N TYR A 198 -4.56 1.99 21.81
CA TYR A 198 -4.91 2.36 20.45
C TYR A 198 -6.43 2.28 20.21
N ILE A 199 -7.06 1.20 20.64
CA ILE A 199 -8.52 1.03 20.51
C ILE A 199 -9.26 2.15 21.24
N ARG A 200 -8.80 2.52 22.44
CA ARG A 200 -9.38 3.62 23.22
C ARG A 200 -9.21 4.98 22.53
N ASP A 201 -8.00 5.30 22.04
CA ASP A 201 -7.73 6.57 21.36
C ASP A 201 -8.61 6.74 20.12
N VAL A 202 -8.77 5.68 19.31
CA VAL A 202 -9.64 5.72 18.13
C VAL A 202 -11.11 5.88 18.52
N ARG A 203 -11.60 5.13 19.52
CA ARG A 203 -13.01 5.20 19.95
C ARG A 203 -13.41 6.51 20.58
N GLU A 204 -12.50 7.21 21.26
CA GLU A 204 -12.84 8.48 21.92
C GLU A 204 -13.37 9.54 20.93
N TYR A 205 -13.03 9.43 19.65
CA TYR A 205 -13.42 10.40 18.63
C TYR A 205 -13.92 9.79 17.32
N GLY A 206 -13.70 8.50 17.10
CA GLY A 206 -14.13 7.77 15.92
C GLY A 206 -15.46 7.06 16.12
N PRO A 207 -15.88 6.26 15.13
CA PRO A 207 -17.09 5.46 15.23
C PRO A 207 -17.01 4.47 16.40
N ASP A 208 -18.10 4.33 17.16
CA ASP A 208 -18.15 3.45 18.33
C ASP A 208 -18.18 1.95 17.96
N ASP A 209 -18.74 1.61 16.81
CA ASP A 209 -19.08 0.24 16.38
C ASP A 209 -18.13 -0.34 15.33
N MET A 210 -16.85 0.05 15.36
CA MET A 210 -15.85 -0.46 14.43
C MET A 210 -15.64 -1.97 14.58
N SER A 211 -15.70 -2.70 13.47
CA SER A 211 -15.27 -4.09 13.40
C SER A 211 -13.76 -4.23 13.61
N ALA A 212 -13.32 -5.43 13.98
CA ALA A 212 -11.89 -5.72 14.14
C ALA A 212 -11.09 -5.48 12.83
N SER A 213 -11.69 -5.74 11.67
CA SER A 213 -11.05 -5.50 10.38
C SER A 213 -10.91 -4.01 10.05
N GLU A 214 -11.84 -3.17 10.49
CA GLU A 214 -11.74 -1.71 10.31
C GLU A 214 -10.66 -1.11 11.20
N LEU A 215 -10.55 -1.54 12.46
CA LEU A 215 -9.44 -1.14 13.33
C LEU A 215 -8.08 -1.51 12.73
N LEU A 216 -7.98 -2.72 12.18
CA LEU A 216 -6.78 -3.18 11.50
C LEU A 216 -6.45 -2.30 10.30
N SER A 217 -7.43 -1.99 9.46
CA SER A 217 -7.26 -1.09 8.32
C SER A 217 -6.82 0.30 8.77
N PHE A 218 -7.42 0.84 9.83
CA PHE A 218 -7.06 2.13 10.41
C PHE A 218 -5.60 2.15 10.87
N LYS A 219 -5.17 1.13 11.61
CA LYS A 219 -3.80 1.05 12.10
C LYS A 219 -2.79 0.96 10.97
N ILE A 220 -3.06 0.12 9.97
CA ILE A 220 -2.20 -0.04 8.77
C ILE A 220 -2.02 1.29 8.04
N HIS A 221 -3.06 2.12 7.95
CA HIS A 221 -3.02 3.43 7.29
C HIS A 221 -2.61 4.58 8.22
N GLY A 222 -2.19 4.28 9.46
CA GLY A 222 -1.75 5.29 10.42
C GLY A 222 -2.84 6.26 10.84
N ILE A 223 -4.08 5.78 10.93
CA ILE A 223 -5.22 6.53 11.47
C ILE A 223 -5.19 6.41 12.99
N THR A 224 -5.19 7.56 13.66
CA THR A 224 -5.16 7.69 15.12
C THR A 224 -6.37 8.50 15.57
N GLY A 225 -6.73 8.42 16.85
CA GLY A 225 -7.74 9.30 17.44
C GLY A 225 -7.40 10.77 17.24
N LYS A 226 -6.11 11.14 17.28
CA LYS A 226 -5.66 12.51 16.94
C LYS A 226 -6.07 12.92 15.53
N TYR A 227 -5.87 12.06 14.53
CA TYR A 227 -6.29 12.37 13.16
C TYR A 227 -7.81 12.55 13.09
N VAL A 228 -8.58 11.65 13.71
CA VAL A 228 -10.04 11.74 13.71
C VAL A 228 -10.53 13.02 14.38
N ARG A 229 -9.99 13.36 15.56
CA ARG A 229 -10.22 14.65 16.25
C ARG A 229 -10.01 15.86 15.35
N GLU A 230 -8.88 15.89 14.66
CA GLU A 230 -8.50 17.00 13.79
C GLU A 230 -9.45 17.14 12.60
N MET A 231 -9.91 16.03 12.04
CA MET A 231 -10.91 16.02 10.98
C MET A 231 -12.27 16.53 11.46
N ILE A 232 -12.75 16.08 12.62
CA ILE A 232 -14.01 16.59 13.22
C ILE A 232 -13.91 18.10 13.44
N LYS A 233 -12.81 18.59 14.03
CA LYS A 233 -12.60 20.05 14.21
C LYS A 233 -12.60 20.85 12.91
N ALA A 234 -12.30 20.22 11.78
CA ALA A 234 -12.34 20.82 10.45
C ALA A 234 -13.73 20.73 9.78
N GLY A 235 -14.75 20.27 10.52
CA GLY A 235 -16.14 20.14 10.10
C GLY A 235 -16.45 18.82 9.38
N PHE A 236 -15.62 17.79 9.55
CA PHE A 236 -15.88 16.44 9.03
C PHE A 236 -16.61 15.60 10.09
N ASP A 237 -17.80 16.03 10.50
CA ASP A 237 -18.51 15.50 11.67
C ASP A 237 -19.29 14.20 11.39
N ASP A 238 -19.67 13.96 10.13
CA ASP A 238 -20.41 12.77 9.68
C ASP A 238 -19.56 11.95 8.71
N VAL A 239 -18.65 11.16 9.28
CA VAL A 239 -17.72 10.34 8.50
C VAL A 239 -17.70 8.91 9.03
N SER A 240 -18.20 7.99 8.21
CA SER A 240 -18.02 6.56 8.40
C SER A 240 -16.53 6.20 8.43
N THR A 241 -16.23 5.01 8.96
CA THR A 241 -14.89 4.39 8.92
C THR A 241 -14.28 4.43 7.51
N GLU A 242 -15.05 4.04 6.50
CA GLU A 242 -14.65 4.03 5.09
C GLU A 242 -14.24 5.42 4.59
N LYS A 243 -14.93 6.47 5.04
CA LYS A 243 -14.68 7.85 4.61
C LYS A 243 -13.42 8.41 5.25
N LEU A 244 -13.22 8.17 6.55
CA LEU A 244 -11.96 8.49 7.24
C LEU A 244 -10.76 7.77 6.62
N LEU A 245 -10.94 6.50 6.28
CA LEU A 245 -9.92 5.71 5.59
C LEU A 245 -9.60 6.30 4.21
N SER A 246 -10.62 6.60 3.41
CA SER A 246 -10.45 7.20 2.10
C SER A 246 -9.74 8.57 2.18
N PHE A 247 -10.10 9.41 3.15
CA PHE A 247 -9.43 10.68 3.40
C PHE A 247 -7.96 10.50 3.74
N LYS A 248 -7.63 9.54 4.61
CA LYS A 248 -6.24 9.25 4.96
C LYS A 248 -5.42 8.78 3.76
N ILE A 249 -5.95 7.85 2.97
CA ILE A 249 -5.32 7.30 1.77
C ILE A 249 -5.02 8.40 0.75
N HIS A 250 -5.95 9.34 0.55
CA HIS A 250 -5.79 10.43 -0.41
C HIS A 250 -5.09 11.68 0.18
N GLY A 251 -4.61 11.62 1.42
CA GLY A 251 -3.88 12.73 2.04
C GLY A 251 -4.76 13.97 2.29
N ILE A 252 -6.04 13.77 2.60
CA ILE A 252 -6.92 14.84 3.08
C ILE A 252 -6.54 15.17 4.53
N THR A 253 -6.31 16.46 4.77
CA THR A 253 -5.97 17.04 6.08
C THR A 253 -6.83 18.27 6.32
N PRO A 254 -6.98 18.73 7.59
CA PRO A 254 -7.62 20.01 7.89
C PRO A 254 -7.03 21.17 7.10
N LYS A 255 -5.69 21.21 6.98
CA LYS A 255 -4.98 22.23 6.21
C LYS A 255 -5.35 22.21 4.73
N TYR A 256 -5.47 21.02 4.12
CA TYR A 256 -5.93 20.90 2.74
C TYR A 256 -7.36 21.41 2.58
N ALA A 257 -8.28 20.97 3.45
CA ALA A 257 -9.68 21.42 3.43
C ALA A 257 -9.80 22.96 3.55
N GLU A 258 -9.09 23.55 4.51
CA GLU A 258 -9.05 25.01 4.70
C GLU A 258 -8.51 25.73 3.45
N SER A 259 -7.42 25.23 2.87
CA SER A 259 -6.81 25.84 1.69
C SER A 259 -7.75 25.82 0.47
N ILE A 260 -8.52 24.75 0.27
CA ILE A 260 -9.49 24.66 -0.81
C ILE A 260 -10.69 25.56 -0.55
N ARG A 261 -11.24 25.58 0.67
CA ARG A 261 -12.37 26.46 1.01
C ARG A 261 -12.02 27.94 0.85
N ARG A 262 -10.78 28.33 1.18
CA ARG A 262 -10.29 29.69 0.92
C ARG A 262 -10.28 30.06 -0.56
N ALA A 263 -9.90 29.12 -1.42
CA ALA A 263 -9.77 29.38 -2.86
C ALA A 263 -11.09 29.22 -3.63
N ALA A 264 -11.94 28.24 -3.28
CA ALA A 264 -13.16 27.88 -4.00
C ALA A 264 -14.47 28.27 -3.27
N GLY A 265 -14.38 28.95 -2.13
CA GLY A 265 -15.51 29.34 -1.28
C GLY A 265 -15.75 28.43 -0.07
N ASP A 266 -16.32 28.99 0.99
CA ASP A 266 -16.47 28.30 2.28
C ASP A 266 -17.47 27.13 2.24
N ASP A 267 -18.41 27.14 1.29
CA ASP A 267 -19.51 26.16 1.18
C ASP A 267 -19.12 24.85 0.48
N VAL A 268 -17.83 24.60 0.21
CA VAL A 268 -17.39 23.36 -0.46
C VAL A 268 -17.68 22.14 0.42
N PRO A 269 -18.55 21.20 -0.01
CA PRO A 269 -18.90 20.04 0.79
C PRO A 269 -17.70 19.12 1.00
N ASN A 270 -17.62 18.46 2.17
CA ASN A 270 -16.55 17.52 2.49
C ASN A 270 -16.39 16.36 1.49
N SER A 271 -17.51 15.85 0.98
CA SER A 271 -17.52 14.82 -0.07
C SER A 271 -16.85 15.31 -1.35
N LYS A 272 -16.94 16.62 -1.64
CA LYS A 272 -16.35 17.24 -2.81
C LYS A 272 -14.85 17.47 -2.67
N LEU A 273 -14.37 17.78 -1.47
CA LEU A 273 -12.93 17.92 -1.19
C LEU A 273 -12.14 16.66 -1.55
N LEU A 274 -12.71 15.47 -1.30
CA LEU A 274 -12.09 14.21 -1.71
C LEU A 274 -11.99 14.08 -3.24
N GLN A 275 -13.07 14.38 -3.97
CA GLN A 275 -13.04 14.35 -5.44
C GLN A 275 -12.03 15.36 -6.01
N MET A 276 -12.01 16.57 -5.44
CA MET A 276 -11.04 17.61 -5.79
C MET A 276 -9.62 17.11 -5.60
N LYS A 277 -9.31 16.46 -4.48
CA LYS A 277 -7.99 15.88 -4.21
C LYS A 277 -7.61 14.78 -5.19
N ILE A 278 -8.53 13.83 -5.45
CA ILE A 278 -8.33 12.71 -6.37
C ILE A 278 -7.99 13.21 -7.78
N HIS A 279 -8.67 14.25 -8.25
CA HIS A 279 -8.46 14.82 -9.59
C HIS A 279 -7.41 15.94 -9.61
N GLY A 280 -6.70 16.18 -8.51
CA GLY A 280 -5.61 17.14 -8.42
C GLY A 280 -6.04 18.59 -8.57
N VAL A 281 -7.25 18.95 -8.11
CA VAL A 281 -7.64 20.35 -7.90
C VAL A 281 -6.89 20.87 -6.66
N THR A 282 -6.04 21.87 -6.88
CA THR A 282 -5.24 22.53 -5.83
C THR A 282 -5.69 23.99 -5.66
N PRO A 283 -5.40 24.64 -4.52
CA PRO A 283 -5.66 26.07 -4.35
C PRO A 283 -5.03 26.92 -5.45
N GLU A 284 -3.79 26.61 -5.84
CA GLU A 284 -3.06 27.33 -6.89
C GLU A 284 -3.75 27.19 -8.25
N TYR A 285 -4.28 26.00 -8.57
CA TYR A 285 -5.06 25.80 -9.78
C TYR A 285 -6.33 26.65 -9.75
N ILE A 286 -7.04 26.72 -8.63
CA ILE A 286 -8.25 27.52 -8.50
C ILE A 286 -7.95 29.01 -8.68
N GLU A 287 -6.89 29.52 -8.05
CA GLU A 287 -6.42 30.92 -8.19
C GLU A 287 -6.05 31.24 -9.63
N GLN A 288 -5.31 30.35 -10.32
CA GLN A 288 -4.97 30.54 -11.74
C GLN A 288 -6.20 30.58 -12.65
N MET A 289 -7.23 29.77 -12.35
CA MET A 289 -8.48 29.82 -13.11
C MET A 289 -9.23 31.14 -12.85
N ALA A 290 -9.24 31.62 -11.60
CA ALA A 290 -9.81 32.92 -11.23
C ALA A 290 -9.14 34.08 -12.00
N ASP A 291 -7.80 34.11 -12.04
CA ASP A 291 -7.01 35.10 -12.79
C ASP A 291 -7.31 35.10 -14.31
N LEU A 292 -7.77 33.97 -14.83
CA LEU A 292 -8.20 33.78 -16.21
C LEU A 292 -9.68 34.12 -16.46
N GLY A 293 -10.37 34.70 -15.47
CA GLY A 293 -11.76 35.13 -15.58
C GLY A 293 -12.79 34.07 -15.15
N PHE A 294 -12.35 33.00 -14.47
CA PHE A 294 -13.20 31.90 -14.01
C PHE A 294 -13.33 31.89 -12.48
N GLU A 295 -13.68 33.04 -11.90
CA GLU A 295 -13.74 33.28 -10.44
C GLU A 295 -14.87 32.47 -9.76
N ASP A 296 -16.02 32.31 -10.40
CA ASP A 296 -17.22 31.67 -9.83
C ASP A 296 -17.47 30.23 -10.33
N VAL A 297 -16.40 29.47 -10.59
CA VAL A 297 -16.53 28.10 -11.07
C VAL A 297 -16.86 27.15 -9.92
N SER A 298 -18.01 26.47 -10.03
CA SER A 298 -18.40 25.49 -9.01
C SER A 298 -17.31 24.42 -8.80
N PRO A 299 -17.16 23.88 -7.58
CA PRO A 299 -16.24 22.78 -7.30
C PRO A 299 -16.40 21.57 -8.22
N SER A 300 -17.63 21.29 -8.67
CA SER A 300 -17.90 20.22 -9.64
C SER A 300 -17.31 20.51 -11.01
N LYS A 301 -17.39 21.76 -11.46
CA LYS A 301 -16.82 22.17 -12.73
C LYS A 301 -15.28 22.25 -12.69
N LEU A 302 -14.69 22.63 -11.56
CA LEU A 302 -13.23 22.53 -11.35
C LEU A 302 -12.72 21.08 -11.45
N VAL A 303 -13.46 20.13 -10.89
CA VAL A 303 -13.15 18.70 -11.04
C VAL A 303 -13.29 18.26 -12.50
N GLU A 304 -14.36 18.66 -13.18
CA GLU A 304 -14.59 18.36 -14.60
C GLU A 304 -13.46 18.91 -15.48
N PHE A 305 -13.01 20.14 -15.23
CA PHE A 305 -11.85 20.73 -15.89
C PHE A 305 -10.60 19.86 -15.73
N ARG A 306 -10.28 19.42 -14.52
CA ARG A 306 -9.13 18.54 -14.28
C ARG A 306 -9.28 17.19 -14.99
N ILE A 307 -10.47 16.58 -14.97
CA ILE A 307 -10.74 15.31 -15.65
C ILE A 307 -10.48 15.42 -17.16
N HIS A 308 -10.93 16.52 -17.78
CA HIS A 308 -10.77 16.74 -19.22
C HIS A 308 -9.48 17.48 -19.58
N GLY A 309 -8.62 17.78 -18.60
CA GLY A 309 -7.33 18.42 -18.82
C GLY A 309 -7.43 19.89 -19.22
N VAL A 310 -8.48 20.63 -18.87
CA VAL A 310 -8.51 22.10 -19.03
C VAL A 310 -7.48 22.70 -18.08
N THR A 311 -6.41 23.31 -18.64
CA THR A 311 -5.32 23.92 -17.87
C THR A 311 -5.22 25.42 -18.17
N PRO A 312 -4.61 26.22 -17.28
CA PRO A 312 -4.36 27.63 -17.53
C PRO A 312 -3.61 27.88 -18.84
N GLU A 313 -2.62 27.06 -19.15
CA GLU A 313 -1.83 27.17 -20.39
C GLU A 313 -2.72 26.96 -21.61
N PHE A 314 -3.61 25.97 -21.58
CA PHE A 314 -4.54 25.72 -22.68
C PHE A 314 -5.49 26.90 -22.92
N MET A 315 -5.94 27.55 -21.86
CA MET A 315 -6.82 28.71 -21.96
C MET A 315 -6.09 29.92 -22.54
N GLU A 316 -4.84 30.17 -22.13
CA GLU A 316 -4.01 31.22 -22.73
C GLU A 316 -3.71 30.93 -24.21
N GLU A 317 -3.37 29.68 -24.57
CA GLU A 317 -3.16 29.31 -25.97
C GLU A 317 -4.42 29.50 -26.83
N MET A 318 -5.62 29.30 -26.26
CA MET A 318 -6.90 29.56 -26.95
C MET A 318 -7.13 31.06 -27.14
N LYS A 319 -6.82 31.87 -26.13
CA LYS A 319 -6.88 33.34 -26.20
C LYS A 319 -5.90 33.90 -27.22
N GLU A 320 -4.69 33.34 -27.31
CA GLU A 320 -3.70 33.65 -28.35
C GLU A 320 -4.16 33.24 -29.75
N ALA A 321 -4.93 32.15 -29.86
CA ALA A 321 -5.57 31.72 -31.09
C ALA A 321 -6.86 32.50 -31.42
N GLY A 322 -7.11 33.63 -30.74
CA GLY A 322 -8.20 34.56 -31.06
C GLY A 322 -9.53 34.27 -30.36
N LEU A 323 -9.64 33.18 -29.58
CA LEU A 323 -10.86 32.80 -28.87
C LEU A 323 -10.82 33.33 -27.43
N ARG A 324 -11.26 34.58 -27.25
CA ARG A 324 -11.18 35.29 -25.97
C ARG A 324 -12.40 35.11 -25.07
N ASP A 325 -13.55 34.75 -25.64
CA ASP A 325 -14.84 34.67 -24.94
C ASP A 325 -15.35 33.23 -24.88
N LEU A 326 -14.51 32.31 -24.38
CA LEU A 326 -14.90 30.91 -24.18
C LEU A 326 -15.54 30.73 -22.81
N ASP A 327 -16.70 30.07 -22.78
CA ASP A 327 -17.30 29.67 -21.51
C ASP A 327 -16.72 28.34 -20.98
N SER A 328 -17.12 27.96 -19.77
CA SER A 328 -16.64 26.73 -19.13
C SER A 328 -17.07 25.45 -19.87
N SER A 329 -18.17 25.46 -20.61
CA SER A 329 -18.63 24.33 -21.42
C SER A 329 -17.79 24.22 -22.68
N ASP A 330 -17.51 25.33 -23.35
CA ASP A 330 -16.66 25.38 -24.54
C ASP A 330 -15.27 24.82 -24.28
N LEU A 331 -14.62 25.22 -23.17
CA LEU A 331 -13.28 24.73 -22.82
C LEU A 331 -13.24 23.21 -22.62
N VAL A 332 -14.25 22.66 -21.95
CA VAL A 332 -14.37 21.21 -21.77
C VAL A 332 -14.65 20.52 -23.10
N SER A 333 -15.61 21.01 -23.88
CA SER A 333 -15.94 20.46 -25.18
C SER A 333 -14.76 20.50 -26.15
N PHE A 334 -13.94 21.56 -26.12
CA PHE A 334 -12.73 21.66 -26.92
C PHE A 334 -11.73 20.56 -26.57
N ARG A 335 -11.52 20.28 -25.27
CA ARG A 335 -10.68 19.17 -24.84
C ARG A 335 -11.25 17.81 -25.26
N ILE A 336 -12.55 17.59 -25.10
CA ILE A 336 -13.22 16.34 -25.48
C ILE A 336 -13.13 16.08 -26.99
N HIS A 337 -13.37 17.10 -27.82
CA HIS A 337 -13.39 16.95 -29.29
C HIS A 337 -12.04 17.25 -29.96
N GLY A 338 -11.02 17.60 -29.17
CA GLY A 338 -9.67 17.88 -29.65
C GLY A 338 -9.57 19.16 -30.49
N VAL A 339 -10.35 20.18 -30.19
CA VAL A 339 -10.13 21.53 -30.73
C VAL A 339 -8.83 22.05 -30.13
N SER A 340 -7.79 22.20 -30.94
CA SER A 340 -6.46 22.66 -30.50
C SER A 340 -6.13 24.05 -31.04
N PRO A 341 -5.24 24.81 -30.38
CA PRO A 341 -4.75 26.09 -30.89
C PRO A 341 -4.04 25.96 -32.24
N SER A 342 -3.39 24.82 -32.48
CA SER A 342 -2.77 24.51 -33.78
C SER A 342 -3.80 24.25 -34.88
N TYR A 343 -4.93 23.63 -34.54
CA TYR A 343 -6.03 23.40 -35.47
C TYR A 343 -6.69 24.72 -35.88
N ILE A 344 -6.99 25.59 -34.91
CA ILE A 344 -7.56 26.93 -35.16
C ILE A 344 -6.63 27.73 -36.09
N ARG A 345 -5.34 27.85 -35.76
CA ARG A 345 -4.34 28.56 -36.58
C ARG A 345 -4.20 27.98 -37.99
N LYS A 346 -4.36 26.66 -38.18
CA LYS A 346 -4.35 26.04 -39.52
C LYS A 346 -5.59 26.41 -40.33
N MET A 347 -6.76 26.47 -39.69
CA MET A 347 -8.00 26.87 -40.35
C MET A 347 -7.96 28.35 -40.75
N GLU A 348 -7.48 29.24 -39.87
CA GLU A 348 -7.27 30.66 -40.18
C GLU A 348 -6.29 30.85 -41.34
N LYS A 349 -5.14 30.17 -41.33
CA LYS A 349 -4.18 30.19 -42.46
C LYS A 349 -4.76 29.66 -43.76
N SER A 350 -5.81 28.85 -43.67
CA SER A 350 -6.57 28.39 -44.83
C SER A 350 -7.66 29.39 -45.24
N GLY A 351 -7.65 30.62 -44.74
CA GLY A 351 -8.59 31.69 -45.12
C GLY A 351 -9.99 31.50 -44.56
N PHE A 352 -10.12 30.87 -43.39
CA PHE A 352 -11.38 30.78 -42.65
C PHE A 352 -11.28 31.56 -41.35
N ASP A 353 -11.92 32.73 -41.29
CA ASP A 353 -11.81 33.64 -40.14
C ASP A 353 -13.04 33.60 -39.20
N ASP A 354 -14.19 33.08 -39.65
CA ASP A 354 -15.43 32.95 -38.87
C ASP A 354 -15.46 31.65 -38.04
N LEU A 355 -14.53 31.54 -37.09
CA LEU A 355 -14.31 30.35 -36.27
C LEU A 355 -14.96 30.45 -34.88
N SER A 356 -16.29 30.53 -34.83
CA SER A 356 -17.02 30.45 -33.56
C SER A 356 -16.78 29.11 -32.83
N PRO A 357 -16.82 29.05 -31.48
CA PRO A 357 -16.60 27.81 -30.72
C PRO A 357 -17.45 26.62 -31.16
N SER A 358 -18.76 26.85 -31.37
CA SER A 358 -19.69 25.81 -31.82
C SER A 358 -19.33 25.23 -33.19
N LYS A 359 -18.87 26.06 -34.13
CA LYS A 359 -18.38 25.61 -35.45
C LYS A 359 -17.11 24.79 -35.33
N LEU A 360 -16.13 25.23 -34.53
CA LEU A 360 -14.88 24.49 -34.32
C LEU A 360 -15.15 23.10 -33.74
N ILE A 361 -16.06 23.00 -32.77
CA ILE A 361 -16.51 21.73 -32.20
C ILE A 361 -17.15 20.85 -33.29
N GLN A 362 -18.13 21.37 -34.05
CA GLN A 362 -18.77 20.61 -35.12
C GLN A 362 -17.78 20.13 -36.18
N MET A 363 -16.86 21.00 -36.60
CA MET A 363 -15.82 20.67 -37.55
C MET A 363 -14.93 19.53 -37.05
N ARG A 364 -14.54 19.55 -35.78
CA ARG A 364 -13.78 18.46 -35.16
C ARG A 364 -14.58 17.16 -35.08
N ILE A 365 -15.84 17.22 -34.66
CA ILE A 365 -16.75 16.07 -34.61
C ILE A 365 -16.88 15.40 -36.00
N HIS A 366 -16.99 16.19 -37.06
CA HIS A 366 -17.15 15.71 -38.42
C HIS A 366 -15.85 15.55 -39.21
N GLY A 367 -14.68 15.77 -38.59
CA GLY A 367 -13.38 15.57 -39.22
C GLY A 367 -13.04 16.58 -40.34
N VAL A 368 -13.58 17.79 -40.30
CA VAL A 368 -13.20 18.87 -41.23
C VAL A 368 -11.77 19.32 -40.90
N THR A 369 -10.86 19.20 -41.86
CA THR A 369 -9.45 19.64 -41.74
C THR A 369 -9.12 20.72 -42.75
N ALA A 370 -8.00 21.41 -42.53
CA ALA A 370 -7.48 22.39 -43.49
C ALA A 370 -7.14 21.73 -44.84
N GLU A 371 -6.61 20.51 -44.80
CA GLU A 371 -6.28 19.70 -45.97
C GLU A 371 -7.54 19.32 -46.75
N PHE A 372 -8.59 18.86 -46.07
CA PHE A 372 -9.88 18.59 -46.70
C PHE A 372 -10.46 19.87 -47.33
N ALA A 373 -10.44 21.00 -46.62
CA ALA A 373 -10.92 22.25 -47.18
C ALA A 373 -10.16 22.67 -48.45
N LYS A 374 -8.84 22.45 -48.47
CA LYS A 374 -7.99 22.69 -49.65
C LYS A 374 -8.39 21.78 -50.81
N GLU A 375 -8.54 20.47 -50.60
CA GLU A 375 -8.96 19.51 -51.62
C GLU A 375 -10.31 19.90 -52.25
N ILE A 376 -11.27 20.32 -51.43
CA ILE A 376 -12.59 20.74 -51.91
C ILE A 376 -12.52 22.03 -52.74
N ARG A 377 -11.64 22.97 -52.37
CA ARG A 377 -11.38 24.17 -53.18
C ARG A 377 -10.73 23.82 -54.52
N GLU A 378 -9.73 22.95 -54.52
CA GLU A 378 -9.06 22.44 -55.73
C GLU A 378 -10.02 21.65 -56.64
N ALA A 379 -11.04 21.00 -56.07
CA ALA A 379 -12.15 20.39 -56.80
C ALA A 379 -13.17 21.41 -57.38
N GLY A 380 -12.85 22.70 -57.32
CA GLY A 380 -13.56 23.79 -57.98
C GLY A 380 -14.63 24.48 -57.14
N PHE A 381 -14.59 24.34 -55.80
CA PHE A 381 -15.41 25.11 -54.87
C PHE A 381 -14.55 26.10 -54.07
N GLU A 382 -13.93 27.06 -54.77
CA GLU A 382 -12.98 28.03 -54.20
C GLU A 382 -13.59 28.82 -53.02
N ASP A 383 -14.85 29.27 -53.15
CA ASP A 383 -15.58 30.05 -52.14
C ASP A 383 -16.41 29.19 -51.16
N ILE A 384 -16.01 27.94 -50.88
CA ILE A 384 -16.77 27.07 -49.98
C ILE A 384 -16.75 27.60 -48.54
N SER A 385 -17.93 27.68 -47.92
CA SER A 385 -18.08 28.09 -46.51
C SER A 385 -17.81 26.94 -45.53
N LEU A 386 -17.49 27.26 -44.28
CA LEU A 386 -17.33 26.27 -43.20
C LEU A 386 -18.55 25.36 -43.02
N ASN A 387 -19.76 25.94 -43.07
CA ASN A 387 -20.99 25.16 -42.97
C ASN A 387 -21.12 24.15 -44.12
N GLN A 388 -20.71 24.52 -45.34
CA GLN A 388 -20.73 23.60 -46.48
C GLN A 388 -19.67 22.50 -46.34
N LEU A 389 -18.48 22.80 -45.79
CA LEU A 389 -17.48 21.78 -45.49
C LEU A 389 -17.96 20.78 -44.44
N ILE A 390 -18.63 21.26 -43.39
CA ILE A 390 -19.27 20.40 -42.39
C ILE A 390 -20.31 19.50 -43.06
N GLN A 391 -21.21 20.06 -43.88
CA GLN A 391 -22.21 19.28 -44.60
C GLN A 391 -21.57 18.27 -45.57
N PHE A 392 -20.49 18.63 -46.24
CA PHE A 392 -19.76 17.71 -47.10
C PHE A 392 -19.21 16.52 -46.31
N ARG A 393 -18.61 16.76 -45.14
CA ARG A 393 -18.18 15.67 -44.25
C ARG A 393 -19.34 14.81 -43.76
N ILE A 394 -20.44 15.42 -43.33
CA ILE A 394 -21.65 14.71 -42.86
C ILE A 394 -22.19 13.76 -43.94
N HIS A 395 -22.18 14.20 -45.21
CA HIS A 395 -22.71 13.43 -46.32
C HIS A 395 -21.64 12.62 -47.07
N GLY A 396 -20.39 12.60 -46.60
CA GLY A 396 -19.29 11.88 -47.26
C GLY A 396 -19.01 12.37 -48.68
N VAL A 397 -19.09 13.69 -48.91
CA VAL A 397 -18.70 14.37 -50.14
C VAL A 397 -17.21 14.74 -50.04
N ASP A 398 -16.40 14.18 -50.93
CA ASP A 398 -14.96 14.46 -51.06
C ASP A 398 -14.61 14.98 -52.46
N ALA A 399 -13.34 15.30 -52.69
CA ALA A 399 -12.87 15.83 -53.98
C ALA A 399 -13.05 14.84 -55.14
N GLU A 400 -12.96 13.53 -54.88
CA GLU A 400 -13.18 12.49 -55.87
C GLU A 400 -14.65 12.48 -56.31
N TYR A 401 -15.57 12.47 -55.36
CA TYR A 401 -17.00 12.54 -55.64
C TYR A 401 -17.39 13.82 -56.39
N ILE A 402 -16.79 14.96 -56.04
CA ILE A 402 -17.02 16.22 -56.75
C ILE A 402 -16.54 16.12 -58.20
N SER A 403 -15.36 15.54 -58.43
CA SER A 403 -14.79 15.33 -59.77
C SER A 403 -15.68 14.41 -60.61
N TYR A 404 -16.20 13.34 -60.01
CA TYR A 404 -17.17 12.44 -60.63
C TYR A 404 -18.43 13.18 -61.08
N ILE A 405 -19.06 13.95 -60.18
CA ILE A 405 -20.27 14.72 -60.51
C ILE A 405 -20.01 15.74 -61.62
N ARG A 406 -18.87 16.44 -61.60
CA ARG A 406 -18.49 17.39 -62.67
C ARG A 406 -18.33 16.69 -64.03
N GLY A 407 -17.81 15.46 -64.04
CA GLY A 407 -17.72 14.62 -65.24
C GLY A 407 -19.08 14.24 -65.82
N LEU A 408 -20.08 14.00 -64.96
CA LEU A 408 -21.45 13.65 -65.36
C LEU A 408 -22.25 14.83 -65.92
N VAL A 409 -22.14 16.02 -65.33
CA VAL A 409 -23.04 17.16 -65.61
C VAL A 409 -22.46 18.19 -66.59
N LYS A 410 -21.63 17.75 -67.54
CA LYS A 410 -20.89 18.59 -68.51
C LYS A 410 -21.67 19.86 -68.93
N ASN A 411 -21.02 21.02 -68.75
CA ASN A 411 -21.55 22.37 -69.06
C ASN A 411 -22.69 22.90 -68.17
N ARG A 412 -22.95 22.30 -67.00
CA ARG A 412 -23.88 22.85 -65.98
C ARG A 412 -23.12 23.33 -64.75
N LYS A 413 -23.60 24.43 -64.16
CA LYS A 413 -23.07 24.94 -62.88
C LYS A 413 -23.31 23.90 -61.77
N VAL A 414 -22.22 23.44 -61.15
CA VAL A 414 -22.26 22.56 -59.98
C VAL A 414 -22.18 23.44 -58.73
N THR A 415 -23.18 23.35 -57.86
CA THR A 415 -23.22 24.08 -56.58
C THR A 415 -23.03 23.10 -55.42
N PRO A 416 -22.53 23.55 -54.25
CA PRO A 416 -22.39 22.67 -53.09
C PRO A 416 -23.69 21.96 -52.69
N GLN A 417 -24.82 22.69 -52.69
CA GLN A 417 -26.12 22.12 -52.36
C GLN A 417 -26.53 21.02 -53.35
N ARG A 418 -26.19 21.16 -54.63
CA ARG A 418 -26.50 20.16 -55.65
C ARG A 418 -25.67 18.90 -55.46
N VAL A 419 -24.38 19.03 -55.12
CA VAL A 419 -23.51 17.87 -54.85
C VAL A 419 -23.99 17.12 -53.60
N ILE A 420 -24.32 17.84 -52.52
CA ILE A 420 -24.90 17.24 -51.32
C ILE A 420 -26.20 16.51 -51.67
N SER A 421 -27.11 17.16 -52.39
CA SER A 421 -28.37 16.55 -52.81
C SER A 421 -28.13 15.27 -53.64
N MET A 422 -27.20 15.29 -54.59
CA MET A 422 -26.85 14.11 -55.39
C MET A 422 -26.33 12.97 -54.51
N ARG A 423 -25.45 13.28 -53.55
CA ARG A 423 -24.89 12.29 -52.63
C ARG A 423 -25.95 11.65 -51.74
N ILE A 424 -26.88 12.46 -51.20
CA ILE A 424 -28.01 11.99 -50.40
C ILE A 424 -28.93 11.07 -51.21
N HIS A 425 -29.10 11.33 -52.51
CA HIS A 425 -29.94 10.52 -53.40
C HIS A 425 -29.17 9.35 -54.07
N GLY A 426 -27.93 9.07 -53.65
CA GLY A 426 -27.15 7.92 -54.11
C GLY A 426 -26.65 8.03 -55.56
N ILE A 427 -26.56 9.24 -56.10
CA ILE A 427 -26.03 9.52 -57.45
C ILE A 427 -24.52 9.51 -57.44
#